data_AF-A0A9W9YB34-F1
#
_entry.id   AF-A0A9W9YB34-F1
#
_cell.length_a   1.000
_cell.length_b   1.000
_cell.length_c   1.000
_cell.angle_alpha   90.00
_cell.angle_beta   90.00
_cell.angle_gamma   90.00
#
_symmetry.space_group_name_H-M   'P 1'
#
loop_
_entity.id
_entity.type
_entity.pdbx_description
1 polymer ?
#
loop_
_entity_poly.entity_id
_entity_poly.type
_entity_poly.pdbx_seq_one_letter_code
_entity_poly.pdbx_strand_id
1 'polypeptide(L)' 'MVKEESSLTSMSCDVVVVGGGISGMYMAETLCANEERKQRVLFEKDSRFGGDGTMTLGQPSTKHRHK' A
#
# COMPACT_ATOMS: atom_id res chain seq x y z
N MET A 1 -8.91 20.52 31.56
CA MET A 1 -9.00 20.37 30.10
C MET A 1 -8.72 18.91 29.80
N VAL A 2 -9.78 18.10 29.69
CA VAL A 2 -9.66 16.66 29.45
C VAL A 2 -9.36 16.51 27.95
N LYS A 3 -8.16 16.04 27.59
CA LYS A 3 -7.85 15.67 26.20
C LYS A 3 -8.76 14.50 25.87
N GLU A 4 -9.65 14.71 24.90
CA GLU A 4 -10.49 13.68 24.31
C GLU A 4 -9.56 12.66 23.65
N GLU A 5 -9.25 11.58 24.35
CA GLU A 5 -8.54 10.43 23.79
C GLU A 5 -9.56 9.71 22.91
N SER A 6 -9.65 10.15 21.65
CA SER A 6 -10.43 9.49 20.62
C SER A 6 -10.10 8.00 20.64
N SER A 7 -11.08 7.15 20.93
CA SER A 7 -10.90 5.71 21.10
C SER A 7 -10.17 5.13 19.90
N LEU A 8 -8.88 4.79 20.09
CA LEU A 8 -8.08 4.16 19.06
C LEU A 8 -8.61 2.74 18.85
N THR A 9 -9.36 2.54 17.77
CA THR A 9 -9.76 1.19 17.36
C THR A 9 -8.52 0.45 16.88
N SER A 10 -8.20 -0.67 17.53
CA SER A 10 -7.10 -1.54 17.11
C SER A 10 -7.30 -1.96 15.66
N MET A 11 -6.36 -1.62 14.77
CA MET A 11 -6.30 -2.26 13.46
C MET A 11 -5.87 -3.71 13.63
N SER A 12 -6.52 -4.61 12.90
CA SER A 12 -6.08 -5.99 12.74
C SER A 12 -5.58 -6.16 11.30
N CYS A 13 -4.30 -6.43 11.14
CA CYS A 13 -3.65 -6.61 9.86
C CYS A 13 -2.64 -7.76 9.96
N ASP A 14 -2.59 -8.60 8.93
CA ASP A 14 -1.66 -9.73 8.87
C ASP A 14 -0.25 -9.25 8.53
N VAL A 15 -0.15 -8.19 7.70
CA VAL A 15 1.12 -7.60 7.27
C VAL A 15 0.97 -6.09 7.19
N VAL A 16 1.93 -5.38 7.77
CA VAL A 16 2.11 -3.93 7.62
C VAL A 16 3.40 -3.66 6.86
N VAL A 17 3.31 -2.83 5.82
CA VAL A 17 4.45 -2.31 5.08
C VAL A 17 4.62 -0.84 5.45
N VAL A 18 5.83 -0.46 5.88
CA VAL A 18 6.17 0.94 6.22
C VAL A 18 7.18 1.44 5.18
N GLY A 19 6.85 2.55 4.54
CA GLY A 19 7.58 3.13 3.42
C GLY A 19 6.95 2.78 2.07
N GLY A 20 6.49 3.79 1.35
CA GLY A 20 5.86 3.77 0.04
C GLY A 20 6.82 4.00 -1.13
N GLY A 21 8.11 3.74 -0.94
CA GLY A 21 9.10 3.69 -2.02
C GLY A 21 8.92 2.48 -2.94
N ILE A 22 9.83 2.32 -3.92
CA ILE A 22 9.78 1.22 -4.90
C ILE A 22 9.70 -0.16 -4.21
N SER A 23 10.52 -0.38 -3.19
CA SER A 23 10.54 -1.62 -2.42
C SER A 23 9.21 -1.89 -1.72
N GLY A 24 8.66 -0.89 -1.03
CA GLY A 24 7.39 -1.02 -0.31
C GLY A 24 6.19 -1.23 -1.24
N MET A 25 6.14 -0.51 -2.36
CA MET A 25 5.11 -0.73 -3.38
C MET A 25 5.22 -2.12 -4.00
N TYR A 26 6.42 -2.57 -4.36
CA TYR A 26 6.62 -3.92 -4.91
C TYR A 26 6.17 -5.01 -3.93
N MET A 27 6.46 -4.82 -2.64
CA MET A 27 6.03 -5.75 -1.60
C MET A 27 4.50 -5.74 -1.44
N ALA A 28 3.89 -4.54 -1.44
CA ALA A 28 2.43 -4.40 -1.40
C ALA A 28 1.76 -5.05 -2.62
N GLU A 29 2.29 -4.85 -3.83
CA GLU A 29 1.80 -5.47 -5.06
C GLU A 29 1.95 -7.00 -5.01
N THR A 30 3.12 -7.49 -4.63
CA THR A 30 3.41 -8.92 -4.53
C THR A 30 2.48 -9.59 -3.52
N LEU A 31 2.23 -8.94 -2.38
CA LEU A 31 1.25 -9.41 -1.43
C LEU A 31 -0.13 -9.44 -2.10
N CYS A 32 -0.59 -8.31 -2.66
CA CYS A 32 -1.90 -8.19 -3.34
C CYS A 32 -2.14 -9.27 -4.40
N ALA A 33 -1.13 -9.62 -5.18
CA ALA A 33 -1.24 -10.61 -6.26
C ALA A 33 -1.34 -12.07 -5.78
N ASN A 34 -0.82 -12.40 -4.59
CA ASN A 34 -0.63 -13.79 -4.18
C ASN A 34 -1.68 -14.32 -3.19
N GLU A 35 -2.46 -13.47 -2.52
CA GLU A 35 -3.33 -13.92 -1.42
C GLU A 35 -4.65 -13.14 -1.32
N GLU A 36 -5.76 -13.87 -1.44
CA GLU A 36 -7.13 -13.33 -1.36
C GLU A 36 -7.59 -13.00 0.06
N ARG A 37 -6.85 -13.41 1.11
CA ARG A 37 -7.32 -13.32 2.52
C ARG A 37 -6.33 -12.70 3.50
N LYS A 38 -5.55 -11.70 3.08
CA LYS A 38 -4.74 -10.89 4.02
C LYS A 38 -5.18 -9.44 4.08
N GLN A 39 -5.46 -8.97 5.29
CA GLN A 39 -5.62 -7.54 5.60
C GLN A 39 -4.24 -6.90 5.61
N ARG A 40 -4.02 -5.93 4.72
CA ARG A 40 -2.71 -5.35 4.42
C ARG A 40 -2.79 -3.85 4.52
N VAL A 41 -1.77 -3.24 5.12
CA VAL A 41 -1.67 -1.79 5.22
C VAL A 41 -0.30 -1.34 4.75
N LEU A 42 -0.27 -0.33 3.88
CA LEU A 42 0.93 0.37 3.47
C LEU A 42 0.89 1.78 4.07
N PHE A 43 1.86 2.13 4.89
CA PHE A 43 2.02 3.48 5.43
C PHE A 43 3.20 4.18 4.76
N GLU A 44 2.97 5.40 4.29
CA GLU A 44 3.99 6.32 3.79
C GLU A 44 3.90 7.62 4.59
N LYS A 45 5.05 8.21 4.91
CA LYS A 45 5.14 9.47 5.64
C LYS A 45 4.60 10.62 4.80
N ASP A 46 4.90 10.61 3.51
CA ASP A 46 4.50 11.65 2.58
C ASP A 46 3.14 11.33 1.92
N SER A 47 2.51 12.33 1.30
CA SER A 47 1.29 12.13 0.51
C SER A 47 1.57 11.56 -0.90
N ARG A 48 2.77 11.03 -1.13
CA ARG A 48 3.27 10.58 -2.43
C ARG A 48 3.99 9.25 -2.27
N PHE A 49 3.80 8.37 -3.25
CA PHE A 49 4.55 7.13 -3.39
C PHE A 49 5.74 7.29 -4.34
N GLY A 50 6.69 6.35 -4.28
CA GLY A 50 7.87 6.30 -5.15
C GLY A 50 9.20 6.58 -4.44
N GLY A 51 9.18 7.14 -3.22
CA GLY A 51 10.38 7.50 -2.49
C GLY A 51 11.21 8.53 -3.26
N ASP A 52 12.53 8.31 -3.36
CA ASP A 52 13.46 9.19 -4.10
C ASP A 52 13.33 9.07 -5.63
N GLY A 53 12.60 8.07 -6.14
CA GLY A 53 12.36 7.86 -7.56
C GLY A 53 10.98 8.37 -7.98
N THR A 54 10.94 9.38 -8.87
CA THR A 54 9.69 9.74 -9.57
C THR A 54 9.25 8.56 -10.43
N MET A 55 8.30 7.75 -9.95
CA MET A 55 7.72 6.67 -10.75
C MET A 55 6.47 7.19 -11.47
N THR A 56 6.58 7.44 -12.78
CA THR A 56 5.40 7.36 -13.65
C THR A 56 5.01 5.89 -13.73
N LEU A 57 4.01 5.47 -12.94
CA LEU A 57 3.37 4.17 -13.15
C LEU A 57 2.89 4.16 -14.60
N GLY A 58 3.49 3.32 -15.43
CA GLY A 58 2.99 3.08 -16.78
C GLY A 58 1.53 2.67 -16.67
N GLN A 59 0.64 3.30 -17.45
CA GLN A 59 -0.77 2.92 -17.46
C GLN A 59 -0.87 1.40 -17.67
N PRO A 60 -1.73 0.69 -16.92
CA PRO A 60 -1.95 -0.73 -17.15
C PRO A 60 -2.31 -0.92 -18.62
N SER A 61 -1.43 -1.58 -19.37
CA SER A 61 -1.67 -1.89 -20.77
C SER A 61 -2.82 -2.88 -20.81
N THR A 62 -4.01 -2.41 -21.15
CA THR A 62 -5.15 -3.26 -21.55
C THR A 62 -4.81 -3.88 -22.90
N LYS A 63 -3.87 -4.84 -22.93
CA LYS A 63 -3.76 -5.76 -24.07
C LYS A 63 -4.96 -6.67 -23.97
N HIS A 64 -6.04 -6.30 -24.66
CA HIS A 64 -7.09 -7.23 -25.02
C HIS A 64 -6.43 -8.47 -25.63
N ARG A 65 -6.48 -9.58 -24.90
CA ARG A 65 -6.35 -10.92 -25.48
C ARG A 65 -7.51 -11.07 -26.46
N HIS A 66 -7.27 -10.75 -27.72
CA HIS A 66 -8.07 -11.30 -28.79
C HIS A 66 -7.81 -12.81 -28.85
N LYS A 67 -8.93 -13.53 -28.94
CA LYS A 67 -9.07 -14.98 -29.05
C LYS A 67 -8.05 -15.64 -29.97
#